data_AF-X1SY91-F1
#
_entry.id   AF-X1SY91-F1
#
_cell.length_a   1.000
_cell.length_b   1.000
_cell.length_c   1.000
_cell.angle_alpha   90.00
_cell.angle_beta   90.00
_cell.angle_gamma   90.00
#
_symmetry.space_group_name_H-M   'P 1'
#
loop_
_entity.id
_entity.type
_entity.pdbx_description
1 polymer ?
#
loop_
_entity_poly.entity_id
_entity_poly.type
_entity_poly.pdbx_seq_one_letter_code
_entity_poly.pdbx_strand_id
1 'polypeptide(L)' 'WDEAVIPYFEWPSMDAEGEGKYMFDAEKFKAQLTALYEYSGWDKTTGWPTRAKLEELGLKDVADELASIGKLP' A
#
# COMPACT_ATOMS: atom_id res chain seq x y z
N TRP A 1 -3.99 3.39 4.43
CA TRP A 1 -2.90 3.38 3.44
C TRP A 1 -1.78 2.55 3.99
N ASP A 2 -1.12 1.79 3.12
CA ASP A 2 -0.10 0.82 3.50
C ASP A 2 1.10 1.48 4.20
N GLU A 3 1.34 2.77 3.99
CA GLU A 3 2.39 3.53 4.68
C GLU A 3 2.00 3.91 6.13
N ALA A 4 0.73 3.80 6.50
CA ALA A 4 0.25 4.14 7.84
C ALA A 4 0.78 3.19 8.93
N VAL A 5 1.33 2.04 8.54
CA VAL A 5 2.02 1.09 9.44
C VAL A 5 3.47 1.50 9.72
N ILE A 6 4.09 2.37 8.90
CA ILE A 6 5.51 2.75 9.03
C ILE A 6 5.86 3.34 10.41
N PRO A 7 5.05 4.20 11.06
CA PRO A 7 5.37 4.70 12.40
C PRO A 7 5.55 3.60 13.44
N TYR A 8 4.91 2.44 13.27
CA TYR A 8 5.03 1.32 14.20
C TYR A 8 6.36 0.55 14.05
N PHE A 9 7.15 0.83 13.00
CA PHE A 9 8.46 0.20 12.81
C PHE A 9 9.51 0.72 13.78
N GLU A 10 9.22 1.82 14.48
CA GLU A 10 10.00 2.28 15.62
C GLU A 10 9.94 1.31 16.81
N TRP A 11 8.99 0.38 16.81
CA TRP A 11 8.85 -0.64 17.84
C TRP A 11 9.33 -1.99 17.30
N PRO A 12 10.10 -2.75 18.09
CA PRO A 12 10.57 -4.05 17.66
C PRO A 12 9.39 -5.02 17.51
N SER A 13 9.48 -5.94 16.56
CA SER A 13 8.55 -7.04 16.46
C SER A 13 8.71 -7.94 17.67
N MET A 14 7.59 -8.15 18.35
CA MET A 14 7.49 -9.08 19.48
C MET A 14 7.46 -10.49 18.92
N ASP A 15 8.33 -11.36 19.41
CA ASP A 15 8.24 -12.79 19.15
C ASP A 15 7.15 -13.46 20.01
N ALA A 16 7.06 -14.79 19.92
CA ALA A 16 6.06 -15.55 20.66
C ALA A 16 6.28 -15.48 22.19
N GLU A 17 7.51 -15.22 22.63
CA GLU A 17 7.89 -15.02 24.02
C GLU A 17 7.64 -13.58 24.51
N GLY A 18 7.29 -12.66 23.61
CA GLY A 18 7.07 -11.25 23.93
C GLY A 18 8.36 -10.45 24.03
N GLU A 19 9.45 -10.93 23.41
CA GLU A 19 10.72 -10.21 23.33
C GLU A 19 10.81 -9.45 21.99
N GLY A 20 11.20 -8.18 22.07
CA GLY A 20 11.39 -7.32 20.90
C GLY A 20 12.72 -7.63 20.21
N LYS A 21 12.73 -8.52 19.22
CA LYS A 21 13.98 -9.03 18.63
C LYS A 21 14.39 -8.41 17.31
N TYR A 22 13.43 -8.00 16.47
CA TYR A 22 13.71 -7.50 15.13
C TYR A 22 13.09 -6.13 14.90
N MET A 23 13.87 -5.21 14.31
CA MET A 23 13.38 -3.91 13.88
C MET A 23 13.01 -3.97 12.40
N PHE A 24 11.90 -3.34 12.05
CA PHE A 24 11.52 -3.19 10.65
C PHE A 24 12.22 -1.98 10.03
N ASP A 25 12.64 -2.13 8.78
CA ASP A 25 13.31 -1.08 8.02
C ASP A 25 12.28 -0.36 7.14
N ALA A 26 11.96 0.88 7.54
CA ALA A 26 10.95 1.70 6.88
C ALA A 26 11.32 2.02 5.42
N GLU A 27 12.59 2.20 5.11
CA GLU A 27 13.02 2.54 3.74
C GLU A 27 12.93 1.33 2.82
N LYS A 28 13.35 0.16 3.31
CA LYS A 28 13.16 -1.09 2.55
C LYS A 28 11.69 -1.38 2.29
N PHE A 29 10.82 -1.16 3.27
CA PHE A 29 9.39 -1.36 3.10
C PHE A 29 8.79 -0.39 2.08
N LYS A 30 9.14 0.91 2.13
CA LYS A 30 8.72 1.89 1.11
C LYS A 30 9.18 1.49 -0.31
N ALA A 31 10.40 0.99 -0.45
CA ALA A 31 10.89 0.49 -1.73
C ALA A 31 10.09 -0.71 -2.23
N GLN A 32 9.72 -1.64 -1.34
CA GLN A 32 8.86 -2.77 -1.68
C GLN A 32 7.44 -2.34 -2.09
N LEU A 33 6.83 -1.38 -1.38
CA LEU A 33 5.54 -0.81 -1.75
C LEU A 33 5.59 -0.14 -3.12
N THR A 34 6.65 0.64 -3.39
CA THR A 34 6.84 1.29 -4.71
C THR A 34 6.90 0.25 -5.84
N ALA A 35 7.66 -0.83 -5.63
CA ALA A 35 7.76 -1.93 -6.60
C ALA A 35 6.43 -2.67 -6.78
N LEU A 36 5.67 -2.88 -5.69
CA LEU A 36 4.34 -3.48 -5.73
C LEU A 36 3.38 -2.62 -6.55
N TYR A 37 3.30 -1.32 -6.25
CA TYR A 37 2.40 -0.40 -6.95
C TYR A 37 2.73 -0.33 -8.44
N GLU A 38 4.02 -0.27 -8.79
CA GLU A 38 4.47 -0.31 -10.19
C GLU A 38 4.05 -1.60 -10.89
N TYR A 39 4.28 -2.76 -10.26
CA TYR A 39 3.92 -4.05 -10.81
C TYR A 39 2.41 -4.21 -11.00
N SER A 40 1.62 -3.72 -10.04
CA SER A 40 0.16 -3.80 -10.08
C SER A 40 -0.50 -2.76 -10.99
N GLY A 41 0.26 -1.80 -11.53
CA GLY A 41 -0.30 -0.69 -12.34
C GLY A 41 -1.09 0.32 -11.50
N TRP A 42 -0.66 0.50 -10.25
CA TRP A 42 -1.23 1.44 -9.28
C TRP A 42 -0.40 2.74 -9.27
N ASP A 43 -0.99 3.82 -8.76
CA ASP A 43 -0.28 5.08 -8.63
C ASP A 43 0.76 5.01 -7.50
N LYS A 44 2.00 5.41 -7.80
CA LYS A 44 3.14 5.26 -6.86
C LYS A 44 3.11 6.27 -5.71
N THR A 45 2.42 7.39 -5.88
CA THR A 45 2.27 8.44 -4.85
C THR A 45 1.12 8.09 -3.91
N THR A 46 0.06 7.65 -4.58
CA THR A 46 -1.17 7.03 -4.17
C THR A 46 -1.02 5.89 -3.19
N GLY A 47 -0.57 4.78 -3.77
CA GLY A 47 -0.93 3.42 -3.38
C GLY A 47 -2.30 2.99 -3.94
N TRP A 48 -3.03 3.85 -4.66
CA TRP A 48 -4.34 3.50 -5.21
C TRP A 48 -4.25 2.86 -6.59
N PRO A 49 -5.15 1.90 -6.90
CA PRO A 49 -5.33 1.41 -8.26
C PRO A 49 -5.65 2.55 -9.23
N THR A 50 -5.10 2.49 -10.44
CA THR A 50 -5.49 3.40 -11.51
C THR A 50 -6.84 3.00 -12.09
N ARG A 51 -7.59 3.96 -12.64
CA ARG A 51 -8.84 3.68 -13.35
C ARG A 51 -8.63 2.66 -14.47
N ALA A 52 -7.55 2.80 -15.24
CA ALA A 52 -7.19 1.87 -16.30
C ALA A 52 -7.05 0.43 -15.77
N LYS A 53 -6.40 0.24 -14.61
CA LYS A 53 -6.24 -1.08 -14.03
C LYS A 53 -7.55 -1.68 -13.53
N LEU A 54 -8.41 -0.88 -12.92
CA LEU A 54 -9.73 -1.32 -12.47
C LEU A 54 -10.60 -1.74 -13.65
N GLU A 55 -10.61 -0.96 -14.73
CA GLU A 55 -11.36 -1.29 -15.95
C GLU A 55 -10.81 -2.53 -16.67
N GLU A 56 -9.49 -2.72 -16.73
CA GLU A 56 -8.84 -3.94 -17.25
C GLU A 56 -9.32 -5.20 -16.52
N LEU A 57 -9.52 -5.09 -15.20
CA LEU A 57 -9.99 -6.18 -14.35
C LEU A 57 -11.53 -6.34 -14.35
N GLY A 58 -12.26 -5.53 -15.13
CA GLY A 58 -13.72 -5.56 -15.19
C GLY A 58 -14.42 -4.88 -14.00
N LEU A 59 -13.69 -4.11 -13.19
CA LEU A 59 -14.18 -3.41 -11.98
C LEU A 59 -14.55 -1.95 -12.28
N LYS A 60 -15.28 -1.73 -13.38
CA LYS A 60 -15.64 -0.39 -13.84
C LYS A 60 -16.54 0.35 -12.83
N ASP A 61 -17.50 -0.37 -12.25
CA ASP A 61 -18.40 0.12 -11.20
C ASP A 61 -17.62 0.65 -9.99
N VAL A 62 -16.60 -0.10 -9.54
CA VAL A 62 -15.70 0.32 -8.46
C VAL A 62 -14.92 1.57 -8.86
N ALA A 63 -14.42 1.64 -10.09
CA ALA A 63 -13.72 2.83 -10.58
C ALA A 63 -14.63 4.07 -10.58
N ASP A 64 -15.89 3.94 -10.98
CA ASP A 64 -16.86 5.03 -10.96
C ASP A 64 -17.19 5.49 -9.53
N GLU A 65 -17.35 4.56 -8.59
CA GLU A 65 -17.56 4.89 -7.17
C GLU A 65 -16.34 5.59 -6.56
N LEU A 66 -15.14 5.06 -6.79
CA LEU A 66 -13.90 5.68 -6.31
C LEU A 66 -13.71 7.09 -6.89
N ALA A 67 -14.05 7.30 -8.17
CA ALA A 67 -14.04 8.63 -8.77
C ALA A 67 -15.02 9.58 -8.07
N SER A 68 -16.22 9.10 -7.76
CA SER A 68 -17.27 9.91 -7.13
C SER A 68 -16.89 10.43 -5.73
N ILE A 69 -16.05 9.69 -5.01
CA ILE A 69 -15.54 10.07 -3.68
C ILE A 69 -14.15 10.70 -3.72
N GLY A 70 -13.62 11.02 -4.92
CA GLY A 70 -12.30 11.61 -5.10
C GLY A 70 -11.14 10.71 -4.69
N LYS A 71 -11.33 9.38 -4.74
CA LYS A 71 -10.33 8.35 -4.40
C LYS A 71 -9.76 7.63 -5.62
N LEU A 72 -9.51 8.39 -6.68
CA LEU A 72 -8.74 7.95 -7.85
C LEU A 72 -7.68 9.01 -8.17
N PRO A 73 -6.46 8.60 -8.52
CA PRO A 73 -5.42 9.49 -9.03
C PRO A 73 -5.78 10.05 -10.42
#